data_AF-A0A8J6JVJ1-F1
#
_entry.id   AF-A0A8J6JVJ1-F1
#
_cell.length_a   1.000
_cell.length_b   1.000
_cell.length_c   1.000
_cell.angle_alpha   90.00
_cell.angle_beta   90.00
_cell.angle_gamma   90.00
#
_symmetry.space_group_name_H-M   'P 1'
#
loop_
_entity.id
_entity.type
_entity.pdbx_description
1 polymer ?
#
loop_
_entity_poly.entity_id
_entity_poly.type
_entity_poly.pdbx_seq_one_letter_code
_entity_poly.pdbx_strand_id
1 'polypeptide(L)'
;MCVDVVPHHLFFYGTLVAGNPNPVAAAIHAALELLGTAQAGGVLYAIHDPAGWFPALVAGEGEVTGALYWAGPGFDADLLARMDAYEDFNPADPA
;
A
#
# COMPACT_ATOMS: atom_id res chain seq x y z
N MET A 1 -22.27 10.80 6.66
CA MET A 1 -21.23 10.34 7.59
C MET A 1 -20.80 8.98 7.07
N CYS A 2 -19.78 8.93 6.23
CA CYS A 2 -19.13 7.67 5.89
C CYS A 2 -18.18 7.38 7.05
N VAL A 3 -18.32 6.22 7.68
CA VAL A 3 -17.31 5.75 8.63
C VAL A 3 -16.13 5.29 7.77
N ASP A 4 -14.96 5.90 7.94
CA ASP A 4 -13.75 5.41 7.30
C ASP A 4 -13.43 4.04 7.89
N VAL A 5 -13.72 2.98 7.13
CA VAL A 5 -13.44 1.61 7.54
C VAL A 5 -11.95 1.39 7.34
N VAL A 6 -11.21 1.31 8.45
CA VAL A 6 -9.79 0.95 8.40
C VAL A 6 -9.68 -0.47 7.84
N PRO A 7 -8.90 -0.70 6.77
CA PRO A 7 -8.77 -2.02 6.18
C PRO A 7 -8.06 -2.96 7.15
N HIS A 8 -8.56 -4.18 7.28
CA HIS A 8 -7.94 -5.21 8.12
C HIS A 8 -6.75 -5.91 7.43
N HIS A 9 -6.69 -5.81 6.10
CA HIS A 9 -5.65 -6.45 5.29
C HIS A 9 -5.12 -5.48 4.25
N LEU A 10 -3.81 -5.42 4.13
CA LEU A 10 -3.10 -4.57 3.17
C LEU A 10 -2.20 -5.44 2.30
N PHE A 11 -2.29 -5.25 1.00
CA PHE A 11 -1.42 -5.90 0.03
C PHE A 11 -0.37 -4.89 -0.45
N PHE A 12 0.91 -5.19 -0.24
CA PHE A 12 2.01 -4.36 -0.72
C PHE A 12 2.79 -5.08 -1.82
N TYR A 13 3.17 -4.31 -2.83
CA TYR A 13 4.04 -4.72 -3.93
C TYR A 13 5.09 -3.62 -4.18
N GLY A 14 6.18 -3.93 -4.89
CA GLY A 14 7.18 -2.92 -5.24
C GLY A 14 7.94 -2.33 -4.04
N THR A 15 8.04 -1.00 -3.98
CA THR A 15 8.88 -0.24 -3.03
C THR A 15 8.38 -0.21 -1.58
N LEU A 16 7.19 -0.76 -1.34
CA LEU A 16 6.59 -0.98 -0.02
C LEU A 16 6.95 -2.35 0.59
N VAL A 17 7.81 -3.13 -0.07
CA VAL A 17 8.40 -4.34 0.54
C VAL A 17 9.46 -3.91 1.57
N ALA A 18 9.46 -4.55 2.75
CA ALA A 18 10.29 -4.19 3.90
C ALA A 18 11.77 -3.94 3.53
N GLY A 19 12.34 -2.85 4.06
CA GLY A 19 13.74 -2.44 3.80
C GLY A 19 13.90 -1.00 3.28
N ASN A 20 12.81 -0.30 3.01
CA ASN A 20 12.82 1.12 2.65
C ASN A 20 13.21 1.99 3.88
N PRO A 21 14.22 2.88 3.79
CA PRO A 21 14.64 3.73 4.91
C PRO A 21 13.68 4.88 5.24
N ASN A 22 12.55 5.02 4.53
CA ASN A 22 11.59 6.07 4.79
C ASN A 22 10.94 5.93 6.20
N PRO A 23 10.98 6.97 7.06
CA PRO A 23 10.40 6.93 8.40
C PRO A 23 8.89 6.65 8.43
N VAL A 24 8.14 7.06 7.40
CA VAL A 24 6.70 6.77 7.27
C VAL A 24 6.49 5.29 6.98
N ALA A 25 7.24 4.72 6.02
CA ALA A 25 7.19 3.29 5.74
C ALA A 25 7.57 2.45 6.98
N ALA A 26 8.58 2.87 7.74
CA ALA A 26 8.97 2.20 8.99
C ALA A 26 7.86 2.23 10.05
N ALA A 27 7.18 3.37 10.23
CA ALA A 27 6.06 3.50 11.16
C ALA A 27 4.85 2.67 10.73
N ILE A 28 4.55 2.61 9.43
CA ILE A 28 3.50 1.76 8.87
C ILE A 28 3.83 0.29 9.13
N HIS A 29 5.03 -0.18 8.77
CA HIS A 29 5.42 -1.57 9.01
C HIS A 29 5.45 -1.97 10.48
N ALA A 30 5.72 -1.04 11.40
CA ALA A 30 5.67 -1.30 12.84
C ALA A 30 4.24 -1.60 13.36
N ALA A 31 3.22 -1.16 12.62
CA ALA A 31 1.81 -1.41 12.94
C ALA A 31 1.22 -2.61 12.18
N LEU A 32 2.01 -3.29 11.34
CA LEU A 32 1.57 -4.36 10.46
C LEU A 32 2.23 -5.70 10.81
N GLU A 33 1.44 -6.77 10.75
CA GLU A 33 1.95 -8.13 10.85
C GLU A 33 2.03 -8.76 9.46
N LEU A 34 3.21 -9.22 9.05
CA LEU A 34 3.38 -9.92 7.77
C LEU A 34 2.72 -11.30 7.84
N LEU A 35 1.71 -11.54 7.00
CA LEU A 35 1.05 -12.84 6.85
C LEU A 35 1.75 -13.75 5.83
N GLY A 36 2.53 -13.18 4.90
CA GLY A 36 3.34 -13.90 3.93
C GLY A 36 3.16 -13.40 2.50
N THR A 37 3.68 -14.17 1.55
CA THR A 37 3.53 -13.90 0.11
C THR A 37 2.07 -14.04 -0.32
N ALA A 38 1.59 -13.12 -1.14
CA ALA A 38 0.24 -13.15 -1.70
C ALA A 38 0.23 -12.71 -3.16
N GLN A 39 -0.92 -12.89 -3.82
CA GLN A 39 -1.17 -12.43 -5.17
C GLN A 39 -2.41 -11.53 -5.21
N ALA A 40 -2.37 -10.48 -6.01
CA ALA A 40 -3.51 -9.62 -6.32
C ALA A 40 -3.75 -9.62 -7.84
N GLY A 41 -5.03 -9.58 -8.24
CA GLY A 41 -5.39 -9.47 -9.66
C GLY A 41 -5.02 -8.09 -10.20
N GLY A 42 -4.39 -8.05 -11.38
CA GLY A 42 -4.02 -6.82 -12.07
C GLY A 42 -2.75 -6.92 -12.91
N VAL A 43 -2.34 -5.78 -13.46
CA VAL A 43 -1.16 -5.63 -14.32
C VAL A 43 -0.31 -4.48 -13.80
N LEU A 44 1.02 -4.66 -13.81
CA LEU A 44 1.97 -3.60 -13.49
C LEU A 44 2.33 -2.78 -14.73
N TYR A 45 2.18 -1.46 -14.61
CA TYR A 45 2.68 -0.50 -15.58
C TYR A 45 3.83 0.30 -14.98
N ALA A 46 4.86 0.56 -15.78
CA ALA A 46 5.92 1.48 -15.40
C ALA A 46 5.44 2.92 -15.70
N ILE A 47 5.32 3.74 -14.65
CA ILE A 47 5.03 5.17 -14.74
C ILE A 47 6.35 5.92 -14.61
N HIS A 48 6.59 6.86 -15.52
CA HIS A 48 7.75 7.74 -15.47
C HIS A 48 7.40 9.06 -14.79
N ASP A 49 8.23 9.50 -13.86
CA ASP A 49 8.17 10.82 -13.25
C ASP A 49 9.59 11.47 -13.24
N PRO A 50 9.76 12.71 -12.73
CA PRO A 50 11.08 13.34 -12.63
C PRO A 50 12.11 12.66 -11.72
N ALA A 51 11.67 11.83 -10.77
CA ALA A 51 12.49 11.05 -9.84
C ALA A 51 12.83 9.64 -10.36
N GLY A 52 12.17 9.15 -11.42
CA GLY A 52 12.50 7.89 -12.07
C GLY A 52 11.29 7.13 -12.62
N TRP A 53 11.38 5.80 -12.58
CA TRP A 53 10.29 4.90 -12.99
C TRP A 53 9.73 4.17 -11.77
N PHE A 54 8.40 4.13 -11.66
CA PHE A 54 7.68 3.53 -10.54
C PHE A 54 6.60 2.58 -11.06
N PRO A 55 6.43 1.41 -10.44
CA PRO A 55 5.39 0.48 -10.84
C PRO A 55 4.03 0.95 -10.28
N ALA A 56 3.00 0.96 -11.12
CA ALA A 56 1.61 1.10 -10.71
C ALA A 56 0.83 -0.17 -11.03
N LEU A 57 0.10 -0.69 -10.05
CA LEU A 57 -0.85 -1.78 -10.21
C LEU A 57 -2.20 -1.24 -10.70
N VAL A 58 -2.65 -1.73 -11.84
CA VAL A 58 -3.95 -1.40 -12.42
C VAL A 58 -4.79 -2.69 -12.55
N ALA A 59 -6.10 -2.60 -12.34
CA ALA A 59 -6.99 -3.74 -12.53
C ALA A 59 -6.91 -4.29 -13.96
N GLY A 60 -6.86 -5.61 -14.11
CA GLY A 60 -6.71 -6.27 -15.41
C GLY A 60 -6.55 -7.79 -15.30
N GLU A 61 -6.47 -8.46 -16.45
CA GLU A 61 -6.27 -9.92 -16.55
C GLU A 61 -4.80 -10.27 -16.34
N GLY A 62 -4.37 -10.31 -15.08
CA GLY A 62 -3.02 -10.69 -14.66
C GLY A 62 -2.97 -10.94 -13.16
N GLU A 63 -1.81 -11.39 -12.68
CA GLU A 63 -1.54 -11.55 -11.25
C GLU A 63 -0.23 -10.86 -10.88
N VAL A 64 -0.25 -10.14 -9.77
CA VAL A 64 0.92 -9.47 -9.19
C VAL A 64 1.25 -10.10 -7.86
N THR A 65 2.49 -10.54 -7.73
CA THR A 65 3.02 -11.10 -6.48
C THR A 65 3.50 -9.99 -5.55
N GLY A 66 3.10 -10.08 -4.29
CA GLY A 66 3.48 -9.15 -3.24
C GLY A 66 3.44 -9.81 -1.86
N ALA A 67 3.26 -8.99 -0.84
CA ALA A 67 3.13 -9.42 0.55
C ALA A 67 1.79 -8.97 1.12
N LEU A 68 1.16 -9.86 1.87
CA LEU A 68 -0.07 -9.58 2.61
C LEU A 68 0.26 -9.27 4.06
N TYR A 69 -0.31 -8.19 4.57
CA TYR A 69 -0.19 -7.76 5.94
C TYR A 69 -1.54 -7.71 6.63
N TRP A 70 -1.56 -8.08 7.90
CA TRP A 70 -2.67 -7.80 8.79
C TRP A 70 -2.48 -6.44 9.46
N ALA A 71 -3.51 -5.60 9.39
CA ALA A 71 -3.58 -4.35 10.11
C ALA A 71 -4.07 -4.62 11.53
N GLY A 72 -3.13 -4.64 12.47
CA GLY A 72 -3.42 -4.88 13.88
C GLY A 72 -4.13 -3.69 14.55
N PRO A 73 -4.46 -3.78 15.85
CA PRO A 73 -5.18 -2.74 16.59
C PRO A 73 -4.47 -1.37 16.64
N GLY A 74 -3.17 -1.32 16.33
CA GLY A 74 -2.39 -0.09 16.27
C GLY A 74 -2.38 0.59 14.89
N PHE A 75 -3.02 -0.02 13.88
CA PHE A 75 -3.23 0.60 12.58
C PHE A 75 -4.60 1.32 12.61
N ASP A 76 -4.58 2.63 12.79
CA ASP A 76 -5.77 3.47 12.94
C ASP A 76 -5.96 4.42 11.74
N ALA A 77 -7.02 5.24 11.79
CA ALA A 77 -7.35 6.17 10.73
C ALA A 77 -6.27 7.25 10.51
N ASP A 78 -5.56 7.67 11.57
CA ASP A 78 -4.48 8.66 11.46
C ASP A 78 -3.27 8.04 10.75
N LEU A 79 -2.94 6.79 11.05
CA LEU A 79 -1.87 6.07 10.36
C LEU A 79 -2.23 5.76 8.90
N LEU A 80 -3.50 5.41 8.62
CA LEU A 80 -4.01 5.26 7.26
C LEU A 80 -3.88 6.56 6.46
N ALA A 81 -4.32 7.70 7.02
CA ALA A 81 -4.20 8.99 6.36
C ALA A 81 -2.72 9.39 6.09
N ARG A 82 -1.80 9.00 6.98
CA ARG A 82 -0.35 9.20 6.76
C ARG A 82 0.21 8.31 5.66
N MET A 83 -0.31 7.10 5.51
CA MET A 83 0.03 6.21 4.40
C MET A 83 -0.49 6.77 3.08
N ASP A 84 -1.76 7.19 3.05
CA ASP A 84 -2.37 7.80 1.87
C ASP A 84 -1.57 9.02 1.40
N ALA A 85 -1.22 9.93 2.33
CA ALA A 85 -0.41 11.11 2.01
C ALA A 85 1.03 10.77 1.55
N TYR A 86 1.57 9.63 1.98
CA TYR A 86 2.89 9.18 1.54
C TYR A 86 2.87 8.62 0.11
N GLU A 87 1.79 7.94 -0.27
CA GLU A 87 1.57 7.39 -1.62
C GLU A 87 0.98 8.43 -2.59
N ASP A 88 0.80 9.69 -2.15
CA ASP A 88 0.06 10.73 -2.88
C ASP A 88 -1.36 10.28 -3.29
N PHE A 89 -1.95 9.40 -2.48
CA PHE A 89 -3.28 8.83 -2.70
C PHE A 89 -4.37 9.75 -2.15
N ASN A 90 -5.40 9.99 -2.97
CA ASN A 90 -6.57 10.77 -2.59
C ASN A 90 -7.81 9.85 -2.44
N PRO A 91 -8.29 9.57 -1.21
CA PRO A 91 -9.45 8.72 -1.01
C PRO A 91 -10.76 9.30 -1.57
N ALA A 92 -10.82 10.61 -1.83
CA ALA A 92 -11.98 11.25 -2.46
C ALA A 92 -11.97 11.14 -4.01
N ASP A 93 -10.85 10.72 -4.59
CA ASP A 93 -10.69 10.46 -6.04
C ASP A 93 -9.95 9.13 -6.26
N PRO A 94 -10.57 7.99 -5.92
CA PRO A 94 -9.97 6.68 -6.13
C PRO A 94 -10.10 6.31 -7.61
N ALA A 95 -9.13 6.76 -8.42
CA ALA A 95 -9.03 6.41 -9.84
C ALA A 95 -8.57 4.97 -10.05
#